data_AF-A0A0L0FL08-F1
#
_entry.id   AF-A0A0L0FL08-F1
#
_cell.length_a   1.000
_cell.length_b   1.000
_cell.length_c   1.000
_cell.angle_alpha   90.00
_cell.angle_beta   90.00
_cell.angle_gamma   90.00
#
_symmetry.space_group_name_H-M   'P 1'
#
loop_
_entity.id
_entity.type
_entity.pdbx_description
1 polymer ?
#
loop_
_entity_poly.entity_id
_entity_poly.type
_entity_poly.pdbx_seq_one_letter_code
_entity_poly.pdbx_strand_id
1 'polypeptide(L)'
;QIGEAYQVLGDPEKRATYNVKGKDAAKQGQQAIDPKLLFSVMFGNKSFAHLIGDPAHTMDSNLATASSPEEKAAEKERIALMQQKRETKLAQILTARIQSYVEDAEKAEQLESRSARRETLENVEKKVRKSAELEANVLKGELFGRDLLNVIGYIYEKKGKMMLGKHHSPIGLQGFFRGMQESGHMFKVKRKVWQGAVDASLEEQKARHVGQETVDEAEQRNAISMLGMLWLASVVDIETTLRKVVTLVCTDETATKKARKHRADAIVVIGEVFNKA
;
A
#
# COMPACT_ATOMS: atom_id res chain seq x y z
N GLN A 1 -24.27 18.07 -28.63
CA GLN A 1 -24.42 16.90 -29.52
C GLN A 1 -23.77 17.08 -30.90
N ILE A 2 -23.40 18.30 -31.34
CA ILE A 2 -22.73 18.50 -32.65
C ILE A 2 -21.20 18.25 -32.57
N GLY A 3 -20.57 18.45 -31.41
CA GLY A 3 -19.12 18.26 -31.22
C GLY A 3 -18.63 16.80 -31.23
N GLU A 4 -19.37 15.87 -30.63
CA GLU A 4 -19.04 14.43 -30.63
C GLU A 4 -19.08 13.82 -32.05
N ALA A 5 -20.01 14.29 -32.89
CA ALA A 5 -20.14 13.81 -34.26
C ALA A 5 -18.92 14.21 -35.12
N TYR A 6 -18.30 15.37 -34.84
CA TYR A 6 -17.12 15.84 -35.59
C TYR A 6 -15.86 15.05 -35.25
N GLN A 7 -15.70 14.61 -33.99
CA GLN A 7 -14.54 13.83 -33.54
C GLN A 7 -14.51 12.41 -34.09
N VAL A 8 -15.68 11.82 -34.33
CA VAL A 8 -15.79 10.45 -34.86
C VAL A 8 -15.75 10.41 -36.39
N LEU A 9 -16.25 11.46 -37.06
CA LEU A 9 -16.34 11.52 -38.52
C LEU A 9 -15.15 12.23 -39.19
N GLY A 10 -14.36 12.99 -38.45
CA GLY A 10 -13.20 13.74 -38.98
C GLY A 10 -11.97 12.88 -39.29
N ASP A 11 -11.79 11.77 -38.58
CA ASP A 11 -10.68 10.83 -38.76
C ASP A 11 -11.12 9.67 -39.69
N PRO A 12 -10.45 9.43 -40.84
CA PRO A 12 -10.84 8.39 -41.80
C PRO A 12 -10.95 6.97 -41.21
N GLU A 13 -10.08 6.60 -40.26
CA GLU A 13 -10.08 5.26 -39.65
C GLU A 13 -11.17 5.12 -38.59
N LYS A 14 -11.38 6.15 -37.78
CA LYS A 14 -12.45 6.17 -36.75
C LYS A 14 -13.83 6.25 -37.38
N ARG A 15 -13.97 6.96 -38.50
CA ARG A 15 -15.19 7.00 -39.32
C ARG A 15 -15.49 5.65 -39.94
N ALA A 16 -14.49 4.96 -40.48
CA ALA A 16 -14.68 3.60 -41.00
C ALA A 16 -15.14 2.63 -39.89
N THR A 17 -14.54 2.73 -38.71
CA THR A 17 -14.89 1.88 -37.56
C THR A 17 -16.29 2.19 -37.01
N TYR A 18 -16.67 3.48 -36.94
CA TYR A 18 -18.01 3.93 -36.56
C TYR A 18 -19.09 3.50 -37.57
N ASN A 19 -18.80 3.60 -38.86
CA ASN A 19 -19.71 3.20 -39.93
C ASN A 19 -20.02 1.69 -39.89
N VAL A 20 -19.09 0.86 -39.37
CA VAL A 20 -19.27 -0.59 -39.26
C VAL A 20 -19.92 -1.01 -37.94
N LYS A 21 -19.62 -0.33 -36.83
CA LYS A 21 -19.96 -0.79 -35.47
C LYS A 21 -20.90 0.13 -34.68
N GLY A 22 -21.29 1.28 -35.23
CA GLY A 22 -22.19 2.23 -34.57
C GLY A 22 -21.60 2.92 -33.34
N LYS A 23 -22.47 3.49 -32.49
CA LYS A 23 -22.11 4.33 -31.32
C LYS A 23 -21.20 3.64 -30.29
N ASP A 24 -21.12 2.32 -30.26
CA ASP A 24 -20.32 1.59 -29.28
C ASP A 24 -18.82 1.59 -29.59
N ALA A 25 -18.41 1.92 -30.83
CA ALA A 25 -17.01 2.03 -31.21
C ALA A 25 -16.32 3.31 -30.70
N ALA A 26 -17.07 4.41 -30.49
CA ALA A 26 -16.50 5.67 -30.04
C ALA A 26 -15.99 5.61 -28.58
N LYS A 27 -16.45 4.64 -27.79
CA LYS A 27 -15.98 4.38 -26.42
C LYS A 27 -14.72 3.52 -26.37
N GLN A 28 -14.30 2.93 -27.49
CA GLN A 28 -13.16 1.98 -27.54
C GLN A 28 -11.80 2.67 -27.72
N GLY A 29 -11.75 4.00 -27.92
CA GLY A 29 -10.52 4.78 -28.03
C GLY A 29 -9.86 5.16 -26.71
N GLN A 30 -10.59 5.06 -25.59
CA GLN A 30 -10.01 5.14 -24.25
C GLN A 30 -9.45 3.76 -23.91
N GLN A 31 -8.20 3.49 -24.30
CA GLN A 31 -7.50 2.35 -23.73
C GLN A 31 -7.37 2.62 -22.22
N ALA A 32 -8.29 2.04 -21.44
CA ALA A 32 -8.19 2.05 -20.00
C ALA A 32 -6.85 1.41 -19.63
N ILE A 33 -5.92 2.22 -19.14
CA ILE A 33 -4.61 1.73 -18.67
C ILE A 33 -4.89 0.70 -17.59
N ASP A 34 -4.45 -0.55 -17.80
CA ASP A 34 -4.62 -1.62 -16.82
C ASP A 34 -3.99 -1.18 -15.48
N PRO A 35 -4.78 -1.01 -14.41
CA PRO A 35 -4.29 -0.62 -13.10
C PRO A 35 -3.17 -1.51 -12.58
N LYS A 36 -3.15 -2.80 -12.93
CA LYS A 36 -2.07 -3.73 -12.55
C LYS A 36 -0.79 -3.47 -13.32
N LEU A 37 -0.90 -3.24 -14.62
CA LEU A 37 0.25 -2.90 -15.45
C LEU A 37 0.82 -1.57 -14.98
N LEU A 38 -0.04 -0.60 -14.70
CA LEU A 38 0.36 0.70 -14.17
C LEU A 38 0.97 0.56 -12.79
N PHE A 39 0.43 -0.29 -11.91
CA PHE A 39 1.03 -0.62 -10.64
C PHE A 39 2.44 -1.22 -10.84
N SER A 40 2.56 -2.23 -11.70
CA SER A 40 3.86 -2.86 -11.98
C SER A 40 4.90 -1.87 -12.50
N VAL A 41 4.48 -0.92 -13.34
CA VAL A 41 5.31 0.17 -13.88
C VAL A 41 5.66 1.20 -12.79
N MET A 42 4.70 1.60 -11.97
CA MET A 42 4.86 2.62 -10.93
C MET A 42 5.74 2.14 -9.77
N PHE A 43 5.62 0.86 -9.41
CA PHE A 43 6.20 0.33 -8.17
C PHE A 43 7.28 -0.72 -8.41
N GLY A 44 7.61 -1.00 -9.68
CA GLY A 44 8.70 -1.91 -10.04
C GLY A 44 8.60 -3.23 -9.29
N ASN A 45 7.52 -3.98 -9.52
CA ASN A 45 6.93 -5.05 -8.69
C ASN A 45 7.90 -6.00 -7.95
N LYS A 46 9.16 -6.13 -8.36
CA LYS A 46 10.14 -7.02 -7.73
C LYS A 46 10.87 -6.41 -6.53
N SER A 47 11.15 -5.11 -6.53
CA SER A 47 12.03 -4.51 -5.50
C SER A 47 11.35 -4.42 -4.13
N PHE A 48 10.03 -4.18 -4.07
CA PHE A 48 9.27 -4.11 -2.81
C PHE A 48 8.49 -5.39 -2.48
N ALA A 49 8.56 -6.44 -3.29
CA ALA A 49 7.74 -7.65 -3.15
C ALA A 49 7.86 -8.31 -1.77
N HIS A 50 9.05 -8.29 -1.16
CA HIS A 50 9.29 -8.86 0.18
C HIS A 50 8.71 -8.01 1.32
N LEU A 51 8.42 -6.73 1.07
CA LEU A 51 7.83 -5.81 2.05
C LEU A 51 6.32 -5.75 1.94
N ILE A 52 5.81 -5.56 0.72
CA ILE A 52 4.38 -5.31 0.49
C ILE A 52 3.68 -6.43 -0.30
N GLY A 53 4.41 -7.42 -0.81
CA GLY A 53 3.86 -8.46 -1.67
C GLY A 53 3.50 -7.93 -3.05
N ASP A 54 2.92 -8.78 -3.90
CA ASP A 54 2.33 -8.35 -5.18
C ASP A 54 1.01 -7.61 -4.91
N PRO A 55 0.94 -6.29 -5.15
CA PRO A 55 -0.25 -5.51 -4.89
C PRO A 55 -1.12 -5.59 -6.15
N ALA A 56 -1.96 -6.62 -6.25
CA ALA A 56 -3.27 -6.55 -6.92
C ALA A 56 -3.92 -7.92 -7.09
N HIS A 57 -4.93 -8.16 -6.25
CA HIS A 57 -6.17 -8.80 -6.70
C HIS A 57 -7.42 -7.93 -6.40
N THR A 58 -7.28 -6.85 -5.62
CA THR A 58 -8.34 -5.88 -5.30
C THR A 58 -8.65 -4.95 -6.48
N MET A 59 -7.67 -4.61 -7.31
CA MET A 59 -7.86 -3.81 -8.52
C MET A 59 -8.34 -4.62 -9.73
N ASP A 60 -8.24 -5.95 -9.65
CA ASP A 60 -8.69 -6.88 -10.68
C ASP A 60 -10.18 -7.21 -10.58
N SER A 61 -10.90 -6.46 -9.75
CA SER A 61 -12.23 -6.86 -9.33
C SER A 61 -13.21 -6.77 -10.50
N ASN A 62 -13.41 -7.94 -11.10
CA ASN A 62 -14.61 -8.31 -11.84
C ASN A 62 -15.88 -8.20 -10.96
N LEU A 63 -15.83 -7.64 -9.75
CA LEU A 63 -17.02 -7.23 -8.99
C LEU A 63 -17.93 -6.31 -9.81
N ALA A 64 -17.37 -5.51 -10.73
CA ALA A 64 -18.14 -4.67 -11.64
C ALA A 64 -18.80 -5.47 -12.79
N THR A 65 -18.27 -6.66 -13.13
CA THR A 65 -18.79 -7.54 -14.21
C THR A 65 -19.65 -8.70 -13.67
N ALA A 66 -19.60 -8.96 -12.36
CA ALA A 66 -20.46 -9.94 -11.70
C ALA A 66 -21.93 -9.50 -11.73
N SER A 67 -22.77 -10.34 -12.33
CA SER A 67 -24.16 -10.02 -12.64
C SER A 67 -25.12 -10.45 -11.54
N SER A 68 -24.76 -11.50 -10.77
CA SER A 68 -25.59 -12.03 -9.69
C SER A 68 -25.02 -11.74 -8.28
N PRO A 69 -25.88 -11.72 -7.23
CA PRO A 69 -25.42 -11.62 -5.84
C PRO A 69 -24.47 -12.76 -5.42
N GLU A 70 -24.65 -13.97 -5.96
CA GLU A 70 -23.82 -15.15 -5.67
C GLU A 70 -22.42 -15.01 -6.27
N GLU A 71 -22.31 -14.54 -7.51
CA GLU A 71 -21.02 -14.25 -8.15
C GLU A 71 -20.23 -13.17 -7.39
N LYS A 72 -20.93 -12.12 -6.91
CA LYS A 72 -20.32 -11.07 -6.09
C LYS A 72 -19.81 -11.60 -4.76
N ALA A 73 -20.56 -12.51 -4.12
CA ALA A 73 -20.15 -13.13 -2.87
C ALA A 73 -18.91 -14.03 -3.05
N ALA A 74 -18.92 -14.88 -4.08
CA ALA A 74 -17.81 -15.76 -4.42
C ALA A 74 -16.53 -14.98 -4.75
N GLU A 75 -16.65 -13.90 -5.54
CA GLU A 75 -15.50 -13.06 -5.87
C GLU A 75 -14.96 -12.32 -4.63
N LYS A 76 -15.84 -11.83 -3.75
CA LYS A 76 -15.43 -11.22 -2.48
C LYS A 76 -14.67 -12.20 -1.58
N GLU A 77 -15.14 -13.44 -1.49
CA GLU A 77 -14.46 -14.49 -0.73
C GLU A 77 -13.09 -14.83 -1.34
N ARG A 78 -13.03 -14.94 -2.67
CA ARG A 78 -11.78 -15.16 -3.40
C ARG A 78 -10.77 -14.05 -3.12
N ILE A 79 -11.19 -12.78 -3.19
CA ILE A 79 -10.33 -11.62 -2.88
C ILE A 79 -9.84 -11.67 -1.43
N ALA A 80 -10.73 -11.97 -0.48
CA ALA A 80 -10.36 -12.09 0.93
C ALA A 80 -9.33 -13.21 1.17
N LEU A 81 -9.50 -14.37 0.53
CA LEU A 81 -8.58 -15.50 0.63
C LEU A 81 -7.22 -15.18 0.02
N MET A 82 -7.19 -14.48 -1.12
CA MET A 82 -5.93 -14.03 -1.73
C MET A 82 -5.20 -13.02 -0.83
N GLN A 83 -5.94 -12.08 -0.22
CA GLN A 83 -5.38 -11.13 0.74
C GLN A 83 -4.82 -11.83 1.99
N GLN A 84 -5.53 -12.81 2.54
CA GLN A 84 -5.05 -13.60 3.66
C GLN A 84 -3.76 -14.37 3.33
N LYS A 85 -3.66 -14.96 2.14
CA LYS A 85 -2.45 -15.63 1.67
C LYS A 85 -1.27 -14.67 1.57
N ARG A 86 -1.48 -13.47 1.03
CA ARG A 86 -0.46 -12.41 0.97
C ARG A 86 0.02 -12.00 2.35
N GLU A 87 -0.90 -11.72 3.28
CA GLU A 87 -0.59 -11.34 4.65
C GLU A 87 0.19 -12.43 5.39
N THR A 88 -0.20 -13.69 5.22
CA THR A 88 0.49 -14.83 5.84
C THR A 88 1.90 -15.00 5.30
N LYS A 89 2.07 -14.92 3.97
CA LYS A 89 3.38 -15.00 3.31
C LYS A 89 4.30 -13.87 3.77
N LEU A 90 3.79 -12.64 3.84
CA LEU A 90 4.55 -11.49 4.31
C LEU A 90 4.91 -11.59 5.80
N ALA A 91 4.02 -12.13 6.63
CA ALA A 91 4.32 -12.38 8.04
C ALA A 91 5.44 -13.41 8.19
N GLN A 92 5.47 -14.46 7.37
CA GLN A 92 6.57 -15.44 7.35
C GLN A 92 7.89 -14.80 6.92
N ILE A 93 7.88 -14.01 5.84
CA ILE A 93 9.08 -13.29 5.36
C ILE A 93 9.61 -12.34 6.43
N LEU A 94 8.73 -11.54 7.04
CA LEU A 94 9.12 -10.59 8.08
C LEU A 94 9.64 -11.32 9.33
N THR A 95 9.03 -12.43 9.73
CA THR A 95 9.51 -13.27 10.83
C THR A 95 10.90 -13.81 10.56
N ALA A 96 11.12 -14.40 9.37
CA ALA A 96 12.43 -14.91 8.98
C ALA A 96 13.49 -13.80 8.94
N ARG A 97 13.14 -12.62 8.43
CA ARG A 97 14.02 -11.45 8.37
C ARG A 97 14.51 -11.00 9.74
N ILE A 98 13.65 -11.00 10.75
CA ILE A 98 13.99 -10.53 12.11
C ILE A 98 14.47 -11.65 13.03
N GLN A 99 14.52 -12.88 12.56
CA GLN A 99 14.82 -14.05 13.38
C GLN A 99 16.20 -13.97 14.05
N SER A 100 17.23 -13.57 13.31
CA SER A 100 18.59 -13.43 13.88
C SER A 100 18.67 -12.34 14.96
N TYR A 101 17.90 -11.26 14.81
CA TYR A 101 17.78 -10.22 15.84
C TYR A 101 17.13 -10.78 17.11
N VAL A 102 16.04 -11.54 16.96
CA VAL A 102 15.31 -12.14 18.09
C VAL A 102 16.22 -13.09 18.86
N GLU A 103 16.93 -13.96 18.17
CA GLU A 103 17.85 -14.92 18.79
C GLU A 103 19.01 -14.22 19.53
N ASP A 104 19.64 -13.22 18.92
CA ASP A 104 20.71 -12.46 19.56
C ASP A 104 20.19 -11.65 20.76
N ALA A 105 18.98 -11.10 20.68
CA ALA A 105 18.36 -10.37 21.78
C ALA A 105 17.99 -11.28 22.97
N GLU A 106 17.45 -12.48 22.70
CA GLU A 106 17.17 -13.47 23.75
C GLU A 106 18.44 -13.96 24.44
N LYS A 107 19.53 -14.18 23.70
CA LYS A 107 20.85 -14.48 24.27
C LYS A 107 21.35 -13.33 25.14
N ALA A 108 21.19 -12.09 24.69
CA ALA A 108 21.57 -10.92 25.48
C ALA A 108 20.80 -10.83 26.80
N GLU A 109 19.51 -11.17 26.81
CA GLU A 109 18.68 -11.17 28.03
C GLU A 109 19.14 -12.21 29.09
N GLN A 110 19.86 -13.25 28.68
CA GLN A 110 20.37 -14.28 29.60
C GLN A 110 21.65 -13.84 30.35
N LEU A 111 22.30 -12.76 29.91
CA LEU A 111 23.50 -12.24 30.57
C LEU A 111 23.17 -11.72 31.98
N GLU A 112 23.93 -12.19 32.98
CA GLU A 112 23.76 -11.79 34.38
C GLU A 112 24.12 -10.32 34.62
N SER A 113 25.20 -9.86 33.98
CA SER A 113 25.65 -8.48 34.09
C SER A 113 24.71 -7.53 33.33
N ARG A 114 24.13 -6.57 34.05
CA ARG A 114 23.25 -5.54 33.48
C ARG A 114 23.94 -4.66 32.44
N SER A 115 25.22 -4.32 32.65
CA SER A 115 26.00 -3.52 31.70
C SER A 115 26.26 -4.31 30.42
N ALA A 116 26.70 -5.56 30.54
CA ALA A 116 26.94 -6.46 29.41
C ALA A 116 25.66 -6.72 28.60
N ARG A 117 24.51 -6.90 29.29
CA ARG A 117 23.20 -7.03 28.65
C ARG A 117 22.84 -5.79 27.82
N ARG A 118 22.99 -4.59 28.40
CA ARG A 118 22.67 -3.34 27.70
C ARG A 118 23.54 -3.14 26.47
N GLU A 119 24.85 -3.33 26.60
CA GLU A 119 25.80 -3.21 25.50
C GLU A 119 25.50 -4.21 24.38
N THR A 120 25.22 -5.47 24.73
CA THR A 120 24.88 -6.51 23.75
C THR A 120 23.60 -6.17 23.01
N LEU A 121 22.54 -5.74 23.71
CA LEU A 121 21.28 -5.31 23.07
C LEU A 121 21.48 -4.11 22.15
N GLU A 122 22.31 -3.14 22.52
CA GLU A 122 22.65 -2.00 21.66
C GLU A 122 23.37 -2.45 20.38
N ASN A 123 24.28 -3.41 20.50
CA ASN A 123 24.98 -3.98 19.34
C ASN A 123 24.02 -4.76 18.42
N VAL A 124 23.06 -5.48 18.99
CA VAL A 124 22.01 -6.18 18.24
C VAL A 124 21.10 -5.18 17.50
N GLU A 125 20.72 -4.09 18.14
CA GLU A 125 19.99 -2.99 17.49
C GLU A 125 20.78 -2.37 16.33
N LYS A 126 22.08 -2.09 16.54
CA LYS A 126 22.96 -1.53 15.49
C LYS A 126 23.04 -2.44 14.26
N LYS A 127 23.09 -3.77 14.44
CA LYS A 127 23.11 -4.73 13.33
C LYS A 127 21.84 -4.65 12.48
N VAL A 128 20.64 -4.71 13.11
CA VAL A 128 19.38 -4.65 12.35
C VAL A 128 19.17 -3.29 11.72
N ARG A 129 19.56 -2.20 12.40
CA ARG A 129 19.51 -0.83 11.87
C ARG A 129 20.37 -0.71 10.61
N LYS A 130 21.62 -1.16 10.66
CA LYS A 130 22.53 -1.17 9.49
C LYS A 130 21.97 -2.01 8.33
N SER A 131 21.39 -3.18 8.62
CA SER A 131 20.75 -3.99 7.58
C SER A 131 19.58 -3.27 6.92
N ALA A 132 18.72 -2.61 7.72
CA ALA A 132 17.61 -1.82 7.21
C ALA A 132 18.07 -0.60 6.40
N GLU A 133 19.18 0.04 6.79
CA GLU A 133 19.75 1.20 6.08
C GLU A 133 20.27 0.80 4.70
N LEU A 134 20.96 -0.33 4.59
CA LEU A 134 21.42 -0.86 3.31
C LEU A 134 20.24 -1.13 2.37
N GLU A 135 19.17 -1.75 2.87
CA GLU A 135 17.97 -2.01 2.10
C GLU A 135 17.25 -0.72 1.68
N ALA A 136 17.07 0.22 2.61
CA ALA A 136 16.47 1.52 2.31
C ALA A 136 17.27 2.29 1.25
N ASN A 137 18.61 2.19 1.27
CA ASN A 137 19.47 2.82 0.28
C ASN A 137 19.31 2.26 -1.14
N VAL A 138 19.00 0.97 -1.27
CA VAL A 138 18.65 0.34 -2.54
C VAL A 138 17.26 0.80 -2.97
N LEU A 139 16.27 0.66 -2.07
CA LEU A 139 14.86 0.86 -2.39
C LEU A 139 14.48 2.32 -2.67
N LYS A 140 15.19 3.30 -2.10
CA LYS A 140 14.92 4.73 -2.36
C LYS A 140 15.23 5.17 -3.79
N GLY A 141 15.97 4.36 -4.55
CA GLY A 141 16.28 4.60 -5.96
C GLY A 141 15.16 4.21 -6.92
N GLU A 142 14.17 3.45 -6.45
CA GLU A 142 13.00 3.05 -7.23
C GLU A 142 11.98 4.19 -7.40
N LEU A 143 11.13 4.08 -8.42
CA LEU A 143 9.99 4.98 -8.59
C LEU A 143 9.10 4.95 -7.35
N PHE A 144 8.82 6.12 -6.76
CA PHE A 144 8.13 6.30 -5.48
C PHE A 144 8.78 5.57 -4.28
N GLY A 145 10.03 5.13 -4.39
CA GLY A 145 10.68 4.31 -3.38
C GLY A 145 10.76 4.99 -2.01
N ARG A 146 11.07 6.29 -1.97
CA ARG A 146 11.09 7.09 -0.73
C ARG A 146 9.72 7.18 -0.08
N ASP A 147 8.67 7.45 -0.86
CA ASP A 147 7.31 7.56 -0.34
C ASP A 147 6.81 6.21 0.18
N LEU A 148 7.11 5.12 -0.53
CA LEU A 148 6.82 3.76 -0.06
C LEU A 148 7.57 3.43 1.24
N LEU A 149 8.86 3.71 1.32
CA LEU A 149 9.65 3.52 2.54
C LEU A 149 9.05 4.30 3.70
N ASN A 150 8.65 5.56 3.50
CA ASN A 150 7.98 6.36 4.53
C ASN A 150 6.63 5.76 4.96
N VAL A 151 5.82 5.24 4.03
CA VAL A 151 4.56 4.57 4.37
C VAL A 151 4.81 3.32 5.20
N ILE A 152 5.70 2.44 4.73
CA ILE A 152 6.05 1.17 5.40
C ILE A 152 6.65 1.47 6.78
N GLY A 153 7.59 2.42 6.83
CA GLY A 153 8.28 2.85 8.03
C GLY A 153 7.33 3.36 9.09
N TYR A 154 6.39 4.23 8.70
CA TYR A 154 5.36 4.75 9.59
C TYR A 154 4.50 3.64 10.19
N ILE A 155 4.08 2.68 9.36
CA ILE A 155 3.22 1.57 9.82
C ILE A 155 4.00 0.66 10.78
N TYR A 156 5.22 0.28 10.42
CA TYR A 156 6.09 -0.58 11.23
C TYR A 156 6.40 0.06 12.58
N GLU A 157 6.85 1.31 12.59
CA GLU A 157 7.17 2.04 13.81
C GLU A 157 5.94 2.16 14.71
N LYS A 158 4.81 2.59 14.15
CA LYS A 158 3.60 2.84 14.93
C LYS A 158 2.97 1.56 15.46
N LYS A 159 2.81 0.56 14.60
CA LYS A 159 2.20 -0.72 14.97
C LYS A 159 3.13 -1.50 15.90
N GLY A 160 4.44 -1.49 15.65
CA GLY A 160 5.44 -2.09 16.53
C GLY A 160 5.44 -1.47 17.92
N LYS A 161 5.47 -0.13 18.04
CA LYS A 161 5.38 0.58 19.34
C LYS A 161 4.08 0.26 20.08
N MET A 162 2.98 0.09 19.35
CA MET A 162 1.70 -0.36 19.91
C MET A 162 1.79 -1.78 20.48
N MET A 163 2.44 -2.71 19.78
CA MET A 163 2.65 -4.09 20.26
C MET A 163 3.54 -4.17 21.51
N LEU A 164 4.44 -3.20 21.70
CA LEU A 164 5.29 -3.09 22.90
C LEU A 164 4.57 -2.49 24.12
N GLY A 165 3.30 -2.09 23.98
CA GLY A 165 2.53 -1.49 25.08
C GLY A 165 2.94 -0.05 25.44
N LYS A 166 3.74 0.62 24.60
CA LYS A 166 4.15 2.04 24.82
C LYS A 166 3.01 3.04 24.53
N HIS A 167 1.91 2.60 23.93
CA HIS A 167 0.65 3.36 23.82
C HIS A 167 -0.43 2.66 24.66
N HIS A 168 -0.73 3.21 25.84
CA HIS A 168 -1.74 2.68 26.73
C HIS A 168 -3.15 2.90 26.15
N SER A 169 -3.90 1.82 25.94
CA SER A 169 -5.36 1.91 25.96
C SER A 169 -5.83 0.90 27.01
N PRO A 170 -6.50 1.34 28.09
CA PRO A 170 -6.69 0.54 29.30
C PRO A 170 -7.69 -0.62 29.19
N ILE A 171 -8.16 -0.96 27.98
CA ILE A 171 -9.17 -2.01 27.75
C ILE A 171 -8.76 -2.80 26.50
N GLY A 172 -8.10 -3.94 26.72
CA GLY A 172 -7.56 -4.83 25.69
C GLY A 172 -8.57 -5.14 24.57
N LEU A 173 -8.08 -5.14 23.32
CA LEU A 173 -8.78 -5.37 22.04
C LEU A 173 -10.06 -4.56 21.73
N GLN A 174 -10.83 -4.07 22.70
CA GLN A 174 -12.08 -3.33 22.49
C GLN A 174 -11.84 -1.81 22.40
N GLY A 175 -10.90 -1.26 23.19
CA GLY A 175 -10.40 0.12 23.02
C GLY A 175 -9.56 0.31 21.74
N PHE A 176 -9.01 -0.80 21.22
CA PHE A 176 -8.16 -0.86 20.03
C PHE A 176 -8.85 -0.42 18.74
N PHE A 177 -10.15 -0.69 18.56
CA PHE A 177 -10.89 -0.26 17.36
C PHE A 177 -11.20 1.25 17.35
N ARG A 178 -11.33 1.89 18.52
CA ARG A 178 -11.63 3.34 18.63
C ARG A 178 -10.38 4.21 18.49
N GLY A 179 -9.26 3.86 19.15
CA GLY A 179 -7.99 4.61 19.05
C GLY A 179 -7.30 4.52 17.67
N MET A 180 -7.68 3.52 16.87
CA MET A 180 -7.24 3.36 15.47
C MET A 180 -7.73 4.48 14.55
N GLN A 181 -8.83 5.14 14.92
CA GLN A 181 -9.44 6.20 14.11
C GLN A 181 -8.62 7.50 14.08
N GLU A 182 -7.91 7.81 15.18
CA GLU A 182 -7.12 9.04 15.39
C GLU A 182 -5.78 8.99 14.62
N SER A 183 -5.24 7.79 14.45
CA SER A 183 -3.96 7.53 13.81
C SER A 183 -3.96 7.67 12.29
N GLY A 184 -5.15 7.65 11.69
CA GLY A 184 -5.33 7.89 10.26
C GLY A 184 -5.39 9.36 9.89
N HIS A 185 -5.25 10.33 10.80
CA HIS A 185 -5.52 11.74 10.50
C HIS A 185 -4.67 12.29 9.34
N MET A 186 -3.35 12.06 9.34
CA MET A 186 -2.47 12.58 8.27
C MET A 186 -2.77 11.94 6.90
N PHE A 187 -3.04 10.63 6.87
CA PHE A 187 -3.36 9.90 5.64
C PHE A 187 -4.81 10.15 5.17
N LYS A 188 -5.77 10.31 6.09
CA LYS A 188 -7.14 10.73 5.78
C LYS A 188 -7.16 12.16 5.27
N VAL A 189 -6.32 13.04 5.81
CA VAL A 189 -6.16 14.41 5.31
C VAL A 189 -5.54 14.39 3.92
N LYS A 190 -4.42 13.69 3.70
CA LYS A 190 -3.82 13.55 2.36
C LYS A 190 -4.79 12.92 1.35
N ARG A 191 -5.54 11.90 1.76
CA ARG A 191 -6.61 11.26 0.98
C ARG A 191 -7.74 12.23 0.67
N LYS A 192 -8.27 12.96 1.66
CA LYS A 192 -9.36 13.93 1.48
C LYS A 192 -8.95 15.12 0.61
N VAL A 193 -7.71 15.61 0.76
CA VAL A 193 -7.17 16.71 -0.05
C VAL A 193 -7.03 16.27 -1.50
N TRP A 194 -6.51 15.08 -1.75
CA TRP A 194 -6.44 14.52 -3.10
C TRP A 194 -7.80 14.15 -3.67
N GLN A 195 -8.70 13.55 -2.88
CA GLN A 195 -10.08 13.29 -3.29
C GLN A 195 -10.77 14.59 -3.67
N GLY A 196 -10.62 15.65 -2.87
CA GLY A 196 -11.13 16.98 -3.22
C GLY A 196 -10.53 17.54 -4.51
N ALA A 197 -9.22 17.34 -4.76
CA ALA A 197 -8.58 17.77 -6.00
C ALA A 197 -9.03 16.96 -7.23
N VAL A 198 -9.25 15.66 -7.07
CA VAL A 198 -9.75 14.75 -8.10
C VAL A 198 -11.22 15.02 -8.40
N ASP A 199 -12.05 15.15 -7.37
CA ASP A 199 -13.47 15.47 -7.47
C ASP A 199 -13.65 16.85 -8.11
N ALA A 200 -12.83 17.84 -7.73
CA ALA A 200 -12.79 19.14 -8.38
C ALA A 200 -12.37 19.04 -9.86
N SER A 201 -11.38 18.20 -10.20
CA SER A 201 -10.98 17.97 -11.59
C SER A 201 -12.06 17.27 -12.40
N LEU A 202 -12.81 16.34 -11.79
CA LEU A 202 -13.91 15.60 -12.40
C LEU A 202 -15.15 16.50 -12.59
N GLU A 203 -15.45 17.36 -11.62
CA GLU A 203 -16.49 18.40 -11.71
C GLU A 203 -16.12 19.47 -12.72
N GLU A 204 -14.86 19.88 -12.77
CA GLU A 204 -14.32 20.80 -13.76
C GLU A 204 -14.39 20.21 -15.18
N GLN A 205 -14.12 18.92 -15.37
CA GLN A 205 -14.37 18.22 -16.65
C GLN A 205 -15.84 18.20 -17.04
N LYS A 206 -16.74 17.96 -16.09
CA LYS A 206 -18.20 18.00 -16.33
C LYS A 206 -18.69 19.43 -16.65
N ALA A 207 -18.06 20.45 -16.06
CA ALA A 207 -18.40 21.86 -16.27
C ALA A 207 -17.74 22.46 -17.52
N ARG A 208 -16.59 21.95 -17.97
CA ARG A 208 -15.78 22.47 -19.09
C ARG A 208 -16.12 21.89 -20.45
N HIS A 209 -17.35 21.42 -20.67
CA HIS A 209 -17.92 21.35 -22.02
C HIS A 209 -18.05 22.73 -22.72
N VAL A 210 -17.38 23.78 -22.23
CA VAL A 210 -17.48 25.19 -22.66
C VAL A 210 -16.11 25.85 -22.91
N GLY A 211 -14.96 25.17 -22.76
CA GLY A 211 -13.63 25.79 -22.94
C GLY A 211 -12.67 25.00 -23.84
N GLN A 212 -11.93 25.68 -24.73
CA GLN A 212 -10.86 25.11 -25.57
C GLN A 212 -9.61 24.82 -24.71
N GLU A 213 -9.56 23.64 -24.09
CA GLU A 213 -8.27 22.98 -23.78
C GLU A 213 -7.87 22.12 -24.98
N THR A 214 -6.57 22.01 -25.25
CA THR A 214 -6.09 21.07 -26.27
C THR A 214 -6.35 19.63 -25.81
N VAL A 215 -6.65 18.72 -26.74
CA VAL A 215 -6.97 17.32 -26.41
C VAL A 215 -5.82 16.66 -25.62
N ASP A 216 -4.56 16.96 -25.99
CA ASP A 216 -3.37 16.44 -25.33
C ASP A 216 -3.24 16.90 -23.87
N GLU A 217 -3.56 18.16 -23.55
CA GLU A 217 -3.49 18.68 -22.18
C GLU A 217 -4.57 18.09 -21.27
N ALA A 218 -5.78 17.88 -21.81
CA ALA A 218 -6.87 17.24 -21.08
C ALA A 218 -6.57 15.76 -20.81
N GLU A 219 -6.02 15.04 -21.79
CA GLU A 219 -5.59 13.65 -21.63
C GLU A 219 -4.46 13.51 -20.60
N GLN A 220 -3.46 14.40 -20.63
CA GLN A 220 -2.37 14.42 -19.65
C GLN A 220 -2.88 14.68 -18.22
N ARG A 221 -3.79 15.64 -18.04
CA ARG A 221 -4.39 15.90 -16.71
C ARG A 221 -5.19 14.71 -16.18
N ASN A 222 -5.93 14.04 -17.06
CA ASN A 222 -6.69 12.84 -16.70
C ASN A 222 -5.77 11.71 -16.26
N ALA A 223 -4.66 11.50 -16.97
CA ALA A 223 -3.66 10.51 -16.60
C ALA A 223 -3.04 10.83 -15.23
N ILE A 224 -2.67 12.08 -14.96
CA ILE A 224 -2.12 12.52 -13.67
C ILE A 224 -3.12 12.27 -12.52
N SER A 225 -4.39 12.59 -12.73
CA SER A 225 -5.45 12.36 -11.75
C SER A 225 -5.64 10.87 -11.44
N MET A 226 -5.71 10.04 -12.48
CA MET A 226 -5.83 8.58 -12.36
C MET A 226 -4.63 7.95 -11.63
N LEU A 227 -3.40 8.42 -11.93
CA LEU A 227 -2.19 7.98 -11.26
C LEU A 227 -2.22 8.23 -9.76
N GLY A 228 -2.68 9.42 -9.35
CA GLY A 228 -2.79 9.75 -7.93
C GLY A 228 -3.87 8.95 -7.20
N MET A 229 -5.01 8.66 -7.86
CA MET A 229 -6.02 7.75 -7.30
C MET A 229 -5.47 6.34 -7.09
N LEU A 230 -4.73 5.81 -8.06
CA LEU A 230 -4.10 4.50 -7.98
C LEU A 230 -3.03 4.44 -6.89
N TRP A 231 -2.23 5.51 -6.75
CA TRP A 231 -1.29 5.66 -5.65
C TRP A 231 -2.01 5.60 -4.29
N LEU A 232 -3.09 6.37 -4.10
CA LEU A 232 -3.84 6.36 -2.84
C LEU A 232 -4.45 5.01 -2.53
N ALA A 233 -5.05 4.35 -3.52
CA ALA A 233 -5.60 3.01 -3.37
C ALA A 233 -4.51 2.01 -2.94
N SER A 234 -3.33 2.11 -3.54
CA SER A 234 -2.16 1.30 -3.20
C SER A 234 -1.69 1.55 -1.77
N VAL A 235 -1.61 2.81 -1.33
CA VAL A 235 -1.22 3.15 0.05
C VAL A 235 -2.20 2.57 1.06
N VAL A 236 -3.51 2.60 0.78
CA VAL A 236 -4.53 2.01 1.66
C VAL A 236 -4.41 0.48 1.72
N ASP A 237 -4.14 -0.16 0.59
CA ASP A 237 -3.90 -1.61 0.50
C ASP A 237 -2.65 -2.02 1.29
N ILE A 238 -1.53 -1.33 1.07
CA ILE A 238 -0.26 -1.52 1.80
C ILE A 238 -0.49 -1.33 3.29
N GLU A 239 -1.18 -0.25 3.69
CA GLU A 239 -1.47 0.03 5.10
C GLU A 239 -2.24 -1.11 5.76
N THR A 240 -3.34 -1.52 5.13
CA THR A 240 -4.20 -2.59 5.64
C THR A 240 -3.41 -3.90 5.79
N THR A 241 -2.66 -4.27 4.75
CA THR A 241 -1.83 -5.46 4.70
C THR A 241 -0.77 -5.46 5.81
N LEU A 242 0.04 -4.40 5.89
CA LEU A 242 1.15 -4.32 6.84
C LEU A 242 0.71 -4.27 8.30
N ARG A 243 -0.40 -3.59 8.60
CA ARG A 243 -0.99 -3.62 9.95
C ARG A 243 -1.33 -5.04 10.39
N LYS A 244 -1.86 -5.85 9.46
CA LYS A 244 -2.20 -7.25 9.73
C LYS A 244 -0.96 -8.13 9.83
N VAL A 245 0.01 -7.96 8.93
CA VAL A 245 1.33 -8.62 8.96
C VAL A 245 2.03 -8.41 10.29
N VAL A 246 2.21 -7.16 10.74
CA VAL A 246 2.87 -6.88 12.03
C VAL A 246 2.08 -7.47 13.20
N THR A 247 0.74 -7.51 13.12
CA THR A 247 -0.08 -8.19 14.13
C THR A 247 0.25 -9.68 14.18
N LEU A 248 0.20 -10.37 13.04
CA LEU A 248 0.47 -11.81 12.94
C LEU A 248 1.87 -12.15 13.52
N VAL A 249 2.89 -11.38 13.16
CA VAL A 249 4.27 -11.61 13.63
C VAL A 249 4.39 -11.42 15.15
N CYS A 250 3.73 -10.41 15.70
CA CYS A 250 3.85 -10.03 17.10
C CYS A 250 2.81 -10.68 18.03
N THR A 251 1.84 -11.43 17.51
CA THR A 251 0.85 -12.20 18.29
C THR A 251 0.93 -13.71 18.08
N ASP A 252 1.96 -14.18 17.37
CA ASP A 252 2.20 -15.60 17.14
C ASP A 252 2.38 -16.38 18.46
N GLU A 253 1.39 -17.22 18.77
CA GLU A 253 1.34 -18.00 20.01
C GLU A 253 2.37 -19.12 20.06
N THR A 254 2.95 -19.50 18.92
CA THR A 254 4.04 -20.49 18.86
C THR A 254 5.36 -19.94 19.40
N ALA A 255 5.52 -18.62 19.44
CA ALA A 255 6.69 -17.95 19.98
C ALA A 255 6.55 -17.61 21.48
N THR A 256 7.66 -17.45 22.19
CA THR A 256 7.64 -17.00 23.58
C THR A 256 7.17 -15.54 23.69
N LYS A 257 6.67 -15.12 24.86
CA LYS A 257 6.30 -13.71 25.10
C LYS A 257 7.50 -12.76 24.90
N LYS A 258 8.71 -13.22 25.22
CA LYS A 258 9.97 -12.47 25.03
C LYS A 258 10.31 -12.35 23.54
N ALA A 259 10.29 -13.46 22.81
CA ALA A 259 10.46 -13.46 21.36
C ALA A 259 9.47 -12.52 20.66
N ARG A 260 8.18 -12.54 21.02
CA ARG A 260 7.17 -11.62 20.48
C ARG A 260 7.50 -10.15 20.75
N LYS A 261 8.04 -9.83 21.93
CA LYS A 261 8.49 -8.48 22.28
C LYS A 261 9.70 -8.06 21.42
N HIS A 262 10.70 -8.92 21.28
CA HIS A 262 11.87 -8.64 20.44
C HIS A 262 11.51 -8.52 18.95
N ARG A 263 10.53 -9.29 18.46
CA ARG A 263 9.98 -9.12 17.11
C ARG A 263 9.41 -7.70 16.93
N ALA A 264 8.62 -7.23 17.89
CA ALA A 264 8.08 -5.87 17.86
C ALA A 264 9.18 -4.80 17.94
N ASP A 265 10.19 -4.97 18.80
CA ASP A 265 11.35 -4.06 18.87
C ASP A 265 12.10 -3.99 17.54
N ALA A 266 12.38 -5.13 16.90
CA ALA A 266 13.04 -5.18 15.59
C ALA A 266 12.26 -4.43 14.51
N ILE A 267 10.94 -4.65 14.46
CA ILE A 267 10.05 -3.98 13.50
C ILE A 267 10.05 -2.47 13.72
N VAL A 268 10.08 -1.99 14.97
CA VAL A 268 10.19 -0.56 15.28
C VAL A 268 11.49 0.02 14.73
N VAL A 269 12.62 -0.66 14.96
CA VAL A 269 13.93 -0.18 14.49
C VAL A 269 13.98 -0.10 12.97
N ILE A 270 13.46 -1.12 12.27
CA ILE A 270 13.33 -1.09 10.80
C ILE A 270 12.45 0.09 10.38
N GLY A 271 11.31 0.29 11.06
CA GLY A 271 10.39 1.37 10.76
C GLY A 271 11.00 2.76 10.90
N GLU A 272 11.78 2.99 11.95
CA GLU A 272 12.50 4.25 12.18
C GLU A 272 13.55 4.55 11.10
N VAL A 273 14.19 3.51 10.55
CA VAL A 273 15.14 3.67 9.44
C VAL A 273 14.41 4.05 8.17
N PHE A 274 13.33 3.33 7.84
CA PHE A 274 12.57 3.56 6.63
C PHE A 274 11.90 4.95 6.61
N ASN A 275 11.50 5.48 7.77
CA ASN A 275 10.99 6.85 7.91
C ASN A 275 12.04 7.95 7.66
N LYS A 276 13.33 7.61 7.63
CA LYS A 276 14.44 8.56 7.46
C LYS A 276 15.12 8.44 6.08
N ALA A 277 14.60 7.60 5.19
CA ALA A 277 15.26 7.17 3.96
C ALA A 277 15.23 8.17 2.78
#